data_AF-A0A356K6S9-F1
#
_entry.id   AF-A0A356K6S9-F1
#
_cell.length_a   1.000
_cell.length_b   1.000
_cell.length_c   1.000
_cell.angle_alpha   90.00
_cell.angle_beta   90.00
_cell.angle_gamma   90.00
#
_symmetry.space_group_name_H-M   'P 1'
#
loop_
_entity.id
_entity.type
_entity.pdbx_description
1 polymer ?
#
loop_
_entity_poly.entity_id
_entity_poly.type
_entity_poly.pdbx_seq_one_letter_code
_entity_poly.pdbx_strand_id
1 'polypeptide(L)' 'EADIKEDTISVLSPMARAMIGKLLGDIVVVKSPDGEHEYEIDTVEHL' A
#
# COMPACT_ATOMS: atom_id res chain seq x y z
N GLU A 1 1.71 7.05 -13.39
CA GLU A 1 1.90 5.62 -13.69
C GLU A 1 2.68 4.98 -12.55
N ALA A 2 2.84 3.66 -12.54
CA ALA A 2 3.78 3.00 -11.63
C ALA A 2 5.05 2.67 -12.40
N ASP A 3 6.20 3.09 -11.89
CA ASP A 3 7.52 2.70 -12.39
C ASP A 3 8.23 1.89 -11.32
N ILE A 4 8.57 0.65 -11.68
CA ILE A 4 9.34 -0.28 -10.83
C ILE A 4 10.74 0.29 -10.56
N LYS A 5 11.31 1.08 -11.49
CA LYS A 5 12.63 1.69 -11.32
C LYS A 5 12.65 2.79 -10.27
N GLU A 6 11.49 3.38 -9.99
CA GLU A 6 11.32 4.42 -8.98
C GLU A 6 10.68 3.86 -7.70
N ASP A 7 10.59 2.53 -7.57
CA ASP A 7 9.93 1.83 -6.45
C ASP A 7 8.51 2.34 -6.17
N THR A 8 7.79 2.77 -7.22
CA THR A 8 6.45 3.32 -7.10
C THR A 8 5.37 2.28 -7.38
N ILE A 9 4.24 2.41 -6.67
CA ILE A 9 3.07 1.55 -6.84
C ILE A 9 1.94 2.37 -7.50
N SER A 10 1.17 1.72 -8.37
CA SER A 10 0.02 2.37 -9.01
C SER A 10 -1.07 2.64 -7.99
N VAL A 11 -1.61 3.86 -7.98
CA VAL A 11 -2.78 4.25 -7.17
C VAL A 11 -4.02 3.38 -7.42
N LEU A 12 -4.10 2.71 -8.57
CA LEU A 12 -5.21 1.81 -8.90
C LEU A 12 -5.03 0.39 -8.35
N SER A 13 -3.84 0.05 -7.83
CA SER A 13 -3.57 -1.28 -7.28
C SER A 13 -4.34 -1.53 -5.98
N PRO A 14 -4.66 -2.80 -5.65
CA PRO A 14 -5.30 -3.14 -4.37
C PRO A 14 -4.50 -2.67 -3.15
N MET A 15 -3.16 -2.73 -3.25
CA MET A 15 -2.23 -2.28 -2.21
C MET A 15 -2.38 -0.78 -1.93
N ALA A 16 -2.23 0.05 -2.97
CA ALA A 16 -2.32 1.51 -2.83
C ALA A 16 -3.70 1.94 -2.28
N ARG A 17 -4.78 1.29 -2.72
CA ARG A 17 -6.14 1.58 -2.24
C ARG A 17 -6.33 1.23 -0.77
N ALA A 18 -5.74 0.13 -0.30
CA ALA A 18 -5.84 -0.30 1.10
C ALA A 18 -5.14 0.68 2.06
N MET A 19 -4.15 1.43 1.55
CA MET A 19 -3.36 2.40 2.33
C MET A 19 -3.97 3.81 2.37
N ILE A 20 -4.97 4.14 1.55
CA ILE A 20 -5.55 5.50 1.51
C ILE A 20 -6.20 5.85 2.85
N GLY A 21 -5.78 6.98 3.43
CA GLY A 21 -6.33 7.53 4.67
C GLY A 21 -5.89 6.81 5.94
N LYS A 22 -4.87 5.95 5.84
CA LYS A 22 -4.26 5.22 6.96
C LYS A 22 -3.07 5.98 7.53
N LEU A 23 -2.75 5.68 8.79
CA LEU A 23 -1.70 6.34 9.54
C LEU A 23 -0.59 5.36 9.93
N LEU A 24 0.54 5.90 10.37
CA LEU A 24 1.65 5.12 10.91
C LEU A 24 1.17 4.19 12.03
N GLY A 25 1.55 2.91 11.96
CA GLY A 25 1.11 1.85 12.89
C GLY A 25 -0.28 1.27 12.61
N ASP A 26 -0.99 1.75 11.57
CA ASP A 26 -2.24 1.10 11.15
C ASP A 26 -1.95 -0.22 10.41
N ILE A 27 -2.80 -1.21 10.67
CA ILE A 27 -2.83 -2.47 9.92
C ILE A 27 -3.83 -2.36 8.77
N VAL A 28 -3.41 -2.76 7.58
CA VAL A 28 -4.21 -2.79 6.35
C VAL A 28 -4.31 -4.20 5.80
N VAL A 29 -5.52 -4.59 5.39
CA VAL A 29 -5.78 -5.88 4.74
C VAL A 29 -5.82 -5.67 3.24
N VAL A 30 -4.89 -6.30 2.53
CA VAL A 30 -4.78 -6.22 1.07
C VAL A 30 -5.34 -7.50 0.48
N LYS A 31 -6.40 -7.35 -0.31
CA LYS A 31 -7.04 -8.46 -1.00
C LYS A 31 -6.39 -8.66 -2.36
N SER A 32 -5.68 -9.77 -2.51
CA SER A 32 -5.10 -10.21 -3.77
C SER A 32 -5.81 -11.47 -4.27
N PRO A 33 -5.70 -11.83 -5.56
CA PRO A 33 -6.26 -13.09 -6.07
C PRO A 33 -5.76 -14.34 -5.33
N ASP A 34 -4.56 -14.26 -4.73
CA ASP A 34 -3.91 -15.35 -4.00
C ASP A 34 -4.32 -15.41 -2.51
N GLY A 35 -5.13 -14.44 -2.06
CA GLY A 35 -5.61 -14.36 -0.68
C GLY A 35 -5.47 -12.98 -0.06
N GLU A 36 -5.94 -12.87 1.17
CA GLU A 36 -5.84 -11.66 2.00
C GLU A 36 -4.50 -11.65 2.73
N HIS A 37 -3.81 -10.50 2.67
CA HIS A 37 -2.53 -10.29 3.33
C HIS A 37 -2.64 -9.07 4.24
N GLU A 38 -2.17 -9.20 5.48
CA GLU A 38 -2.13 -8.09 6.45
C GLU A 38 -0.76 -7.42 6.43
N TYR A 39 -0.76 -6.09 6.36
CA TYR A 39 0.44 -5.27 6.38
C TYR A 39 0.30 -4.17 7.42
N GLU A 40 1.39 -3.80 8.06
CA GLU A 40 1.47 -2.66 8.97
C GLU A 40 2.22 -1.50 8.30
N ILE A 41 1.75 -0.28 8.50
CA ILE A 41 2.41 0.93 8.00
C ILE A 41 3.55 1.31 8.94
N ASP A 42 4.77 0.95 8.57
CA ASP A 42 5.97 1.21 9.37
C ASP A 42 6.44 2.67 9.29
N THR A 43 6.38 3.29 8.10
CA THR A 43 6.85 4.67 7.87
C THR A 43 5.94 5.44 6.91
N VAL A 44 5.82 6.76 7.14
CA VAL A 44 5.12 7.70 6.25
C VAL A 44 5.99 8.94 6.09
N GLU A 45 6.41 9.23 4.86
CA GLU A 45 7.24 10.37 4.51
C GLU A 45 6.54 11.24 3.46
N HIS A 46 6.64 12.57 3.61
CA HIS A 46 6.16 13.54 2.63
C HIS A 46 7.37 14.23 2.00
N LEU A 47 7.44 14.24 0.68
CA LEU A 47 8.45 14.95 -0.12
C LEU A 47 8.09 16.43 -0.33
#